data_AF-A0A2T1LUA1-F1
#
_entry.id   AF-A0A2T1LUA1-F1
#
_cell.length_a   1.000
_cell.length_b   1.000
_cell.length_c   1.000
_cell.angle_alpha   90.00
_cell.angle_beta   90.00
_cell.angle_gamma   90.00
#
_symmetry.space_group_name_H-M   'P 1'
#
loop_
_entity.id
_entity.type
_entity.pdbx_description
1 polymer ?
#
loop_
_entity_poly.entity_id
_entity_poly.type
_entity_poly.pdbx_seq_one_letter_code
_entity_poly.pdbx_strand_id
1 'polypeptide(L)'
;MTRQFYLGCAVWSYKGWLGSFYPPKTPVKDFLSLYSQRLTTVEGNTTFYAVPDEKTVNRWKEETANEFKFVPKFPKTITHEGLLQPKIADAIAFLERMRKLADRLGSLFIQLPPSYSPNYLEDLTLFLSVLATQNVKLGLEVRHQSWFKKPYSEKLKNLLENHHIARVLLDTRPIYNAPDDPQINSERRKPQVPLQPHVTTDFTLVRFISHPERKWNQTYLEEWVKQLDQWLKQGITVYFFVHCPIEDHSPHTARDFQELLEKSGIDVPPLPWNELEKLDQLKLF
;
A
#
# COMPACT_ATOMS: atom_id res chain seq x y z
N MET A 1 0.20 3.58 22.87
CA MET A 1 -0.92 3.07 22.05
C MET A 1 -0.40 2.81 20.65
N THR A 2 -0.69 1.65 20.06
CA THR A 2 -0.21 1.29 18.71
C THR A 2 -0.95 2.14 17.66
N ARG A 3 -0.20 2.75 16.74
CA ARG A 3 -0.76 3.55 15.62
C ARG A 3 -1.67 2.68 14.76
N GLN A 4 -2.93 3.09 14.59
CA GLN A 4 -3.94 2.37 13.80
C GLN A 4 -4.05 2.89 12.35
N PHE A 5 -3.42 4.02 12.03
CA PHE A 5 -3.41 4.58 10.67
C PHE A 5 -2.01 4.88 10.18
N TYR A 6 -1.66 4.34 9.03
CA TYR A 6 -0.39 4.55 8.35
C TYR A 6 -0.62 5.10 6.95
N LEU A 7 0.08 6.17 6.60
CA LEU A 7 -0.04 6.85 5.31
C LEU A 7 1.30 6.91 4.60
N GLY A 8 1.28 6.54 3.32
CA GLY A 8 2.46 6.41 2.49
C GLY A 8 2.17 6.49 0.99
N CYS A 9 3.20 6.18 0.21
CA CYS A 9 3.18 6.16 -1.25
C CYS A 9 3.61 4.79 -1.78
N ALA A 10 3.46 4.61 -3.09
CA ALA A 10 3.83 3.41 -3.82
C ALA A 10 5.34 3.12 -3.84
N VAL A 11 6.18 4.14 -3.66
CA VAL A 11 7.64 4.08 -3.76
C VAL A 11 8.26 5.09 -2.78
N TRP A 12 9.57 4.95 -2.51
CA TRP A 12 10.37 5.98 -1.85
C TRP A 12 11.52 6.50 -2.74
N SER A 13 11.98 5.69 -3.71
CA SER A 13 13.20 5.96 -4.47
C SER A 13 13.01 6.76 -5.77
N TYR A 14 11.99 7.62 -5.85
CA TYR A 14 11.67 8.36 -7.08
C TYR A 14 12.45 9.69 -7.16
N LYS A 15 13.23 9.87 -8.24
CA LYS A 15 14.12 11.04 -8.40
C LYS A 15 13.37 12.35 -8.70
N GLY A 16 12.17 12.30 -9.27
CA GLY A 16 11.37 13.50 -9.55
C GLY A 16 10.95 14.27 -8.30
N TRP A 17 11.06 13.64 -7.13
CA TRP A 17 10.81 14.26 -5.83
C TRP A 17 11.95 15.17 -5.34
N LEU A 18 13.10 15.23 -6.03
CA LEU A 18 14.17 16.16 -5.69
C LEU A 18 13.72 17.62 -5.91
N GLY A 19 13.85 18.44 -4.86
CA GLY A 19 13.45 19.84 -4.84
C GLY A 19 12.00 20.09 -4.43
N SER A 20 11.13 19.09 -4.49
CA SER A 20 9.72 19.21 -4.09
C SER A 20 9.40 18.49 -2.79
N PHE A 21 9.93 17.27 -2.61
CA PHE A 21 9.72 16.44 -1.42
C PHE A 21 11.04 16.08 -0.73
N TYR A 22 12.12 15.89 -1.49
CA TYR A 22 13.49 15.76 -0.99
C TYR A 22 14.28 17.05 -1.21
N PRO A 23 15.28 17.38 -0.37
CA PRO A 23 16.19 18.47 -0.67
C PRO A 23 16.87 18.31 -2.04
N PRO A 24 17.11 19.40 -2.78
CA PRO A 24 17.86 19.33 -4.04
C PRO A 24 19.22 18.64 -3.87
N LYS A 25 19.67 17.91 -4.91
CA LYS A 25 20.98 17.22 -4.94
C LYS A 25 21.19 16.12 -3.87
N THR A 26 20.13 15.69 -3.20
CA THR A 26 20.18 14.53 -2.28
C THR A 26 20.60 13.26 -3.03
N PRO A 27 21.56 12.46 -2.51
CA PRO A 27 21.92 11.19 -3.11
C PRO A 27 20.86 10.11 -2.82
N VAL A 28 20.64 9.19 -3.77
CA VAL A 28 19.57 8.17 -3.70
C VAL A 28 19.63 7.31 -2.43
N LYS A 29 20.83 7.06 -1.89
CA LYS A 29 21.01 6.28 -0.66
C LYS A 29 20.30 6.88 0.55
N ASP A 30 20.07 8.19 0.57
CA ASP A 30 19.46 8.89 1.70
C ASP A 30 17.94 9.03 1.55
N PHE A 31 17.36 8.62 0.41
CA PHE A 31 15.95 8.81 0.11
C PHE A 31 15.04 8.09 1.09
N LEU A 32 15.39 6.86 1.51
CA LEU A 32 14.55 6.11 2.46
C LEU A 32 14.48 6.80 3.82
N SER A 33 15.62 7.25 4.33
CA SER A 33 15.66 7.98 5.60
C SER A 33 14.81 9.26 5.52
N LEU A 34 15.00 10.07 4.48
CA LEU A 34 14.24 11.31 4.27
C LEU A 34 12.74 11.08 4.03
N TYR A 35 12.38 9.97 3.36
CA TYR A 35 11.00 9.56 3.16
C TYR A 35 10.33 9.22 4.50
N SER A 36 11.01 8.41 5.32
CA SER A 36 10.48 7.97 6.62
C SER A 36 10.35 9.08 7.67
N GLN A 37 11.02 10.22 7.46
CA GLN A 37 10.86 11.44 8.25
C GLN A 37 9.62 12.27 7.85
N ARG A 38 8.91 11.89 6.78
CA ARG A 38 7.71 12.60 6.30
C ARG A 38 6.47 11.71 6.35
N LEU A 39 6.60 10.48 5.89
CA LEU A 39 5.52 9.50 5.80
C LEU A 39 5.77 8.32 6.74
N THR A 40 4.73 7.53 7.01
CA THR A 40 4.73 6.55 8.12
C THR A 40 4.72 5.11 7.64
N THR A 41 4.49 4.91 6.35
CA THR A 41 4.60 3.61 5.71
C THR A 41 5.03 3.76 4.26
N VAL A 42 5.48 2.67 3.64
CA VAL A 42 5.70 2.61 2.20
C VAL A 42 5.20 1.28 1.63
N GLU A 43 4.52 1.36 0.47
CA GLU A 43 4.24 0.17 -0.34
C GLU A 43 5.58 -0.29 -0.92
N GLY A 44 6.05 -1.47 -0.55
CA GLY A 44 7.32 -2.01 -1.04
C GLY A 44 7.21 -2.50 -2.49
N ASN A 45 6.99 -1.61 -3.46
CA ASN A 45 6.95 -1.99 -4.88
C ASN A 45 8.30 -2.45 -5.42
N THR A 46 9.41 -2.08 -4.77
CA THR A 46 10.75 -2.53 -5.17
C THR A 46 10.87 -4.05 -5.11
N THR A 47 10.28 -4.68 -4.09
CA THR A 47 10.33 -6.14 -3.90
C THR A 47 9.53 -6.91 -4.95
N PHE A 48 8.63 -6.24 -5.67
CA PHE A 48 7.93 -6.83 -6.82
C PHE A 48 8.90 -7.17 -7.96
N TYR A 49 9.92 -6.35 -8.17
CA TYR A 49 10.86 -6.51 -9.29
C TYR A 49 12.15 -7.22 -8.89
N ALA A 50 12.59 -7.08 -7.64
CA ALA A 50 13.80 -7.73 -7.14
C ALA A 50 13.68 -8.06 -5.66
N VAL A 51 14.01 -9.29 -5.28
CA VAL A 51 14.13 -9.67 -3.86
C VAL A 51 15.42 -9.06 -3.31
N PRO A 52 15.36 -8.17 -2.30
CA PRO A 52 16.57 -7.59 -1.70
C PRO A 52 17.34 -8.65 -0.92
N ASP A 53 18.66 -8.48 -0.86
CA ASP A 53 19.50 -9.32 -0.01
C ASP A 53 19.33 -8.95 1.48
N GLU A 54 19.91 -9.77 2.35
CA GLU A 54 19.82 -9.57 3.80
C GLU A 54 20.37 -8.22 4.25
N LYS A 55 21.51 -7.83 3.69
CA LYS A 55 22.20 -6.58 4.03
C LYS A 55 21.31 -5.38 3.72
N THR A 56 20.64 -5.40 2.57
CA THR A 56 19.70 -4.36 2.15
C THR A 56 18.51 -4.26 3.10
N VAL A 57 17.93 -5.40 3.49
CA VAL A 57 16.79 -5.42 4.44
C VAL A 57 17.20 -4.88 5.81
N ASN A 58 18.37 -5.27 6.32
CA ASN A 58 18.89 -4.75 7.59
C ASN A 58 19.14 -3.24 7.50
N ARG A 59 19.69 -2.76 6.38
CA ARG A 59 19.90 -1.33 6.14
C ARG A 59 18.57 -0.55 6.14
N TRP A 60 17.52 -1.07 5.50
CA TRP A 60 16.20 -0.43 5.54
C TRP A 60 15.63 -0.30 6.96
N LYS A 61 15.87 -1.31 7.80
CA LYS A 61 15.52 -1.26 9.22
C LYS A 61 16.31 -0.20 9.97
N GLU A 62 17.61 -0.09 9.73
CA GLU A 62 18.49 0.88 10.39
C GLU A 62 18.22 2.34 9.98
N GLU A 63 17.81 2.56 8.72
CA GLU A 63 17.56 3.91 8.17
C GLU A 63 16.22 4.53 8.58
N THR A 64 15.34 3.77 9.25
CA THR A 64 13.95 4.18 9.55
C THR A 64 13.61 4.05 11.04
N ALA A 65 12.69 4.89 11.53
CA ALA A 65 12.19 4.80 12.90
C ALA A 65 11.40 3.49 13.16
N ASN A 66 11.26 3.09 14.43
CA ASN A 66 10.55 1.85 14.82
C ASN A 66 9.06 1.88 14.42
N GLU A 67 8.48 3.08 14.40
CA GLU A 67 7.09 3.36 14.08
C GLU A 67 6.81 3.26 12.58
N PHE A 68 7.83 3.43 11.74
CA PHE A 68 7.70 3.33 10.29
C PHE A 68 7.41 1.89 9.87
N LYS A 69 6.49 1.69 8.93
CA LYS A 69 6.12 0.36 8.43
C LYS A 69 6.45 0.17 6.97
N PHE A 70 7.04 -0.95 6.63
CA PHE A 70 7.13 -1.43 5.26
C PHE A 70 5.95 -2.36 5.00
N VAL A 71 5.39 -2.27 3.79
CA VAL A 71 4.39 -3.21 3.30
C VAL A 71 4.88 -3.84 1.99
N PRO A 72 5.77 -4.84 2.03
CA PRO A 72 6.39 -5.42 0.85
C PRO A 72 5.39 -6.14 -0.05
N LYS A 73 5.49 -5.91 -1.35
CA LYS A 73 4.74 -6.67 -2.36
C LYS A 73 5.49 -7.96 -2.68
N PHE A 74 4.78 -9.08 -2.75
CA PHE A 74 5.38 -10.34 -3.18
C PHE A 74 5.99 -10.20 -4.60
N PRO A 75 7.15 -10.82 -4.86
CA PRO A 75 7.80 -10.80 -6.17
C PRO A 75 6.89 -11.18 -7.33
N LYS A 76 7.14 -10.56 -8.49
CA LYS A 76 6.44 -10.86 -9.75
C LYS A 76 6.58 -12.33 -10.14
N THR A 77 7.75 -12.93 -9.94
CA THR A 77 8.06 -14.34 -10.24
C THR A 77 7.24 -15.34 -9.44
N ILE A 78 6.68 -14.91 -8.30
CA ILE A 78 5.78 -15.70 -7.46
C ILE A 78 4.33 -15.49 -7.88
N THR A 79 3.94 -14.25 -8.15
CA THR A 79 2.52 -13.87 -8.24
C THR A 79 1.97 -13.74 -9.66
N HIS A 80 2.82 -13.65 -10.68
CA HIS A 80 2.43 -13.35 -12.06
C HIS A 80 2.92 -14.38 -13.10
N GLU A 81 3.63 -15.43 -12.69
CA GLU A 81 4.25 -16.42 -13.60
C GLU A 81 3.60 -17.81 -13.46
N GLY A 82 2.26 -17.85 -13.54
CA GLY A 82 1.49 -19.09 -13.53
C GLY A 82 0.78 -19.37 -12.21
N LEU A 83 0.71 -20.66 -11.84
CA LEU A 83 0.10 -21.15 -10.61
C LEU A 83 0.92 -20.75 -9.37
N LEU A 84 0.23 -20.54 -8.26
CA LEU A 84 0.83 -20.13 -6.99
C LEU A 84 1.37 -21.33 -6.19
N GLN A 85 0.72 -22.50 -6.26
CA GLN A 85 1.13 -23.68 -5.50
C GLN A 85 2.60 -24.07 -5.73
N PRO A 86 3.14 -24.12 -6.96
CA PRO A 86 4.56 -24.41 -7.18
C PRO A 86 5.52 -23.37 -6.58
N LYS A 87 5.02 -22.18 -6.22
CA LYS A 87 5.81 -21.03 -5.74
C LYS A 87 5.79 -20.89 -4.21
N ILE A 88 5.17 -21.81 -3.48
CA ILE A 88 5.05 -21.76 -2.02
C ILE A 88 6.43 -21.65 -1.34
N ALA A 89 7.41 -22.45 -1.76
CA ALA A 89 8.75 -22.42 -1.17
C ALA A 89 9.42 -21.04 -1.35
N ASP A 90 9.33 -20.45 -2.55
CA ASP A 90 9.86 -19.12 -2.85
C ASP A 90 9.13 -18.03 -2.05
N ALA A 91 7.81 -18.17 -1.90
CA ALA A 91 6.99 -17.25 -1.11
C ALA A 91 7.37 -17.27 0.38
N ILE A 92 7.61 -18.45 0.96
CA ILE A 92 8.10 -18.59 2.34
C ILE A 92 9.52 -18.00 2.46
N ALA A 93 10.42 -18.28 1.52
CA ALA A 93 11.77 -17.70 1.54
C ALA A 93 11.76 -16.16 1.48
N PHE A 94 10.89 -15.57 0.65
CA PHE A 94 10.70 -14.13 0.60
C PHE A 94 10.14 -13.57 1.92
N LEU A 95 9.15 -14.25 2.51
CA LEU A 95 8.56 -13.87 3.78
C LEU A 95 9.62 -13.87 4.90
N GLU A 96 10.43 -14.93 5.01
CA GLU A 96 11.52 -15.01 5.99
C GLU A 96 12.59 -13.93 5.77
N ARG A 97 12.88 -13.57 4.52
CA ARG A 97 13.74 -12.42 4.20
C ARG A 97 13.15 -11.13 4.74
N MET A 98 11.85 -10.90 4.56
CA MET A 98 11.17 -9.67 5.00
C MET A 98 10.94 -9.61 6.51
N ARG A 99 10.83 -10.75 7.21
CA ARG A 99 10.74 -10.77 8.69
C ARG A 99 11.88 -10.05 9.39
N LYS A 100 13.04 -9.93 8.74
CA LYS A 100 14.20 -9.21 9.31
C LYS A 100 13.95 -7.72 9.54
N LEU A 101 12.93 -7.15 8.89
CA LEU A 101 12.42 -5.81 9.23
C LEU A 101 11.84 -5.73 10.65
N ALA A 102 11.56 -6.87 11.29
CA ALA A 102 11.05 -7.00 12.65
C ALA A 102 9.81 -6.11 12.85
N ASP A 103 9.83 -5.24 13.86
CA ASP A 103 8.70 -4.36 14.18
C ASP A 103 8.33 -3.43 13.02
N ARG A 104 9.23 -3.18 12.06
CA ARG A 104 8.94 -2.35 10.88
C ARG A 104 8.23 -3.11 9.77
N LEU A 105 8.04 -4.43 9.87
CA LEU A 105 7.20 -5.18 8.94
C LEU A 105 5.72 -4.94 9.30
N GLY A 106 5.00 -4.16 8.49
CA GLY A 106 3.58 -3.92 8.70
C GLY A 106 2.71 -5.10 8.24
N SER A 107 2.82 -5.42 6.95
CA SER A 107 2.15 -6.56 6.31
C SER A 107 2.95 -6.93 5.06
N LEU A 108 2.83 -8.14 4.55
CA LEU A 108 3.14 -8.42 3.15
C LEU A 108 1.86 -8.43 2.34
N PHE A 109 1.92 -8.25 1.02
CA PHE A 109 0.74 -8.44 0.20
C PHE A 109 1.00 -9.04 -1.17
N ILE A 110 0.04 -9.87 -1.58
CA ILE A 110 0.00 -10.63 -2.82
C ILE A 110 -0.91 -9.85 -3.76
N GLN A 111 -0.37 -9.41 -4.89
CA GLN A 111 -1.15 -8.79 -5.95
C GLN A 111 -1.21 -9.76 -7.13
N LEU A 112 -2.40 -10.25 -7.47
CA LEU A 112 -2.59 -11.17 -8.58
C LEU A 112 -2.86 -10.42 -9.89
N PRO A 113 -2.37 -10.91 -11.05
CA PRO A 113 -2.62 -10.28 -12.34
C PRO A 113 -4.09 -10.41 -12.77
N PRO A 114 -4.55 -9.59 -13.74
CA PRO A 114 -5.87 -9.74 -14.35
C PRO A 114 -6.12 -11.10 -15.01
N SER A 115 -5.08 -11.86 -15.36
CA SER A 115 -5.19 -13.21 -15.93
C SER A 115 -5.51 -14.28 -14.88
N TYR A 116 -5.31 -14.01 -13.59
CA TYR A 116 -5.59 -14.96 -12.52
C TYR A 116 -7.09 -14.89 -12.14
N SER A 117 -7.89 -15.71 -12.80
CA SER A 117 -9.33 -15.75 -12.63
C SER A 117 -9.77 -16.67 -11.47
N PRO A 118 -11.05 -16.63 -11.05
CA PRO A 118 -11.59 -17.57 -10.06
C PRO A 118 -11.54 -19.05 -10.44
N ASN A 119 -11.18 -19.41 -11.68
CA ASN A 119 -10.94 -20.81 -12.06
C ASN A 119 -9.75 -21.41 -11.27
N TYR A 120 -8.86 -20.57 -10.74
CA TYR A 120 -7.72 -20.97 -9.91
C TYR A 120 -7.99 -20.80 -8.41
N LEU A 121 -9.26 -20.87 -7.98
CA LEU A 121 -9.63 -20.72 -6.57
C LEU A 121 -9.01 -21.81 -5.68
N GLU A 122 -8.90 -23.04 -6.16
CA GLU A 122 -8.28 -24.14 -5.40
C GLU A 122 -6.77 -23.90 -5.21
N ASP A 123 -6.07 -23.51 -6.28
CA ASP A 123 -4.65 -23.10 -6.23
C ASP A 123 -4.43 -21.94 -5.26
N LEU A 124 -5.30 -20.93 -5.30
CA LEU A 124 -5.25 -19.79 -4.38
C LEU A 124 -5.50 -20.22 -2.93
N THR A 125 -6.47 -21.08 -2.70
CA THR A 125 -6.84 -21.57 -1.36
C THR A 125 -5.67 -22.30 -0.72
N LEU A 126 -5.03 -23.21 -1.46
CA LEU A 126 -3.87 -23.93 -0.96
C LEU A 126 -2.71 -22.98 -0.66
N PHE A 127 -2.39 -22.07 -1.59
CA PHE A 127 -1.31 -21.10 -1.40
C PHE A 127 -1.51 -20.23 -0.14
N LEU A 128 -2.71 -19.66 0.02
CA LEU A 128 -3.01 -18.79 1.16
C LEU A 128 -3.08 -19.57 2.48
N SER A 129 -3.62 -20.78 2.48
CA SER A 129 -3.68 -21.60 3.70
C SER A 129 -2.28 -21.93 4.24
N VAL A 130 -1.32 -22.23 3.36
CA VAL A 130 0.08 -22.46 3.77
C VAL A 130 0.71 -21.17 4.28
N LEU A 131 0.58 -20.05 3.56
CA LEU A 131 1.18 -18.79 4.00
C LEU A 131 0.58 -18.25 5.31
N ALA A 132 -0.70 -18.49 5.56
CA ALA A 132 -1.36 -18.09 6.81
C ALA A 132 -0.74 -18.77 8.04
N THR A 133 -0.17 -19.98 7.90
CA THR A 133 0.54 -20.66 9.00
C THR A 133 1.85 -19.98 9.40
N GLN A 134 2.34 -19.03 8.60
CA GLN A 134 3.62 -18.38 8.82
C GLN A 134 3.54 -17.25 9.86
N ASN A 135 2.38 -16.97 10.48
CA ASN A 135 2.27 -15.94 11.52
C ASN A 135 2.81 -14.57 11.07
N VAL A 136 2.36 -14.10 9.90
CA VAL A 136 2.60 -12.75 9.40
C VAL A 136 1.29 -12.14 8.90
N LYS A 137 1.20 -10.82 8.92
CA LYS A 137 0.08 -10.11 8.28
C LYS A 137 0.20 -10.22 6.76
N LEU A 138 -0.86 -10.70 6.11
CA LEU A 138 -0.96 -10.88 4.67
C LEU A 138 -2.15 -10.11 4.10
N GLY A 139 -1.94 -9.44 2.97
CA GLY A 139 -3.00 -8.87 2.15
C GLY A 139 -3.11 -9.55 0.79
N LEU A 140 -4.31 -9.63 0.22
CA LEU A 140 -4.56 -10.08 -1.15
C LEU A 140 -5.28 -9.01 -2.00
N GLU A 141 -4.65 -8.59 -3.09
CA GLU A 141 -5.24 -7.81 -4.17
C GLU A 141 -5.53 -8.72 -5.37
N VAL A 142 -6.79 -8.75 -5.83
CA VAL A 142 -7.15 -9.43 -7.09
C VAL A 142 -7.52 -8.42 -8.17
N ARG A 143 -7.23 -8.75 -9.43
CA ARG A 143 -7.43 -7.84 -10.55
C ARG A 143 -8.35 -8.37 -11.64
N HIS A 144 -8.73 -9.64 -11.59
CA HIS A 144 -9.69 -10.21 -12.52
C HIS A 144 -11.13 -9.85 -12.11
N GLN A 145 -11.92 -9.31 -13.04
CA GLN A 145 -13.28 -8.79 -12.77
C GLN A 145 -14.23 -9.81 -12.12
N SER A 146 -14.15 -11.08 -12.51
CA SER A 146 -15.01 -12.13 -11.94
C SER A 146 -14.85 -12.34 -10.44
N TRP A 147 -13.74 -11.93 -9.81
CA TRP A 147 -13.61 -11.97 -8.35
C TRP A 147 -14.56 -11.02 -7.61
N PHE A 148 -15.07 -10.00 -8.29
CA PHE A 148 -15.97 -9.00 -7.70
C PHE A 148 -17.45 -9.35 -7.89
N LYS A 149 -17.76 -10.48 -8.53
CA LYS A 149 -19.12 -10.94 -8.83
C LYS A 149 -19.46 -12.20 -8.04
N LYS A 150 -20.73 -12.37 -7.68
CA LYS A 150 -21.21 -13.62 -7.09
C LYS A 150 -21.08 -14.78 -8.10
N PRO A 151 -20.77 -16.01 -7.65
CA PRO A 151 -20.55 -16.40 -6.25
C PRO A 151 -19.12 -16.14 -5.75
N TYR A 152 -18.19 -15.74 -6.62
CA TYR A 152 -16.76 -15.69 -6.30
C TYR A 152 -16.37 -14.59 -5.32
N SER A 153 -17.08 -13.47 -5.29
CA SER A 153 -16.86 -12.42 -4.29
C SER A 153 -17.11 -12.92 -2.87
N GLU A 154 -18.15 -13.74 -2.65
CA GLU A 154 -18.45 -14.34 -1.36
C GLU A 154 -17.47 -15.45 -1.01
N LYS A 155 -17.12 -16.32 -1.97
CA LYS A 155 -16.09 -17.35 -1.76
C LYS A 155 -14.73 -16.74 -1.38
N LEU A 156 -14.34 -15.66 -2.05
CA LEU A 156 -13.10 -14.95 -1.76
C LEU A 156 -13.15 -14.30 -0.38
N LYS A 157 -14.25 -13.63 -0.04
CA LYS A 157 -14.45 -13.05 1.29
C LYS A 157 -14.28 -14.11 2.39
N ASN A 158 -15.00 -15.23 2.28
CA ASN A 158 -14.94 -16.31 3.26
C ASN A 158 -13.52 -16.91 3.37
N LEU A 159 -12.84 -17.11 2.24
CA LEU A 159 -11.45 -17.59 2.23
C LEU A 159 -10.51 -16.66 3.01
N LEU A 160 -10.63 -15.35 2.78
CA LEU A 160 -9.80 -14.34 3.44
C LEU A 160 -10.10 -14.24 4.93
N GLU A 161 -11.37 -14.24 5.33
CA GLU A 161 -11.80 -14.20 6.74
C GLU A 161 -11.32 -15.45 7.51
N ASN A 162 -11.47 -16.64 6.93
CA ASN A 162 -11.05 -17.91 7.56
C ASN A 162 -9.53 -17.99 7.81
N HIS A 163 -8.73 -17.25 7.05
CA HIS A 163 -7.27 -17.22 7.18
C HIS A 163 -6.73 -15.90 7.76
N HIS A 164 -7.61 -15.00 8.22
CA HIS A 164 -7.24 -13.67 8.73
C HIS A 164 -6.39 -12.83 7.76
N ILE A 165 -6.65 -12.97 6.45
CA ILE A 165 -5.92 -12.27 5.39
C ILE A 165 -6.70 -11.02 4.99
N ALA A 166 -6.03 -9.88 4.92
CA ALA A 166 -6.65 -8.63 4.52
C ALA A 166 -6.99 -8.61 3.02
N ARG A 167 -8.18 -8.14 2.69
CA ARG A 167 -8.54 -7.72 1.34
C ARG A 167 -7.84 -6.40 1.03
N VAL A 168 -6.93 -6.38 0.06
CA VAL A 168 -6.33 -5.13 -0.43
C VAL A 168 -7.35 -4.44 -1.34
N LEU A 169 -7.60 -3.17 -1.05
CA LEU A 169 -8.58 -2.34 -1.72
C LEU A 169 -7.89 -1.43 -2.73
N LEU A 170 -8.20 -1.60 -4.01
CA LEU A 170 -7.71 -0.75 -5.08
C LEU A 170 -8.80 0.26 -5.44
N ASP A 171 -8.54 1.55 -5.24
CA ASP A 171 -9.45 2.61 -5.66
C ASP A 171 -8.87 3.34 -6.86
N THR A 172 -9.40 3.04 -8.04
CA THR A 172 -9.05 3.69 -9.31
C THR A 172 -10.16 4.63 -9.79
N ARG A 173 -11.18 4.92 -8.96
CA ARG A 173 -12.26 5.82 -9.35
C ARG A 173 -11.77 7.23 -9.71
N PRO A 174 -10.78 7.84 -9.01
CA PRO A 174 -10.30 9.17 -9.37
C PRO A 174 -9.79 9.30 -10.81
N ILE A 175 -9.16 8.24 -11.33
CA ILE A 175 -8.56 8.22 -12.67
C ILE A 175 -9.53 7.75 -13.77
N TYR A 176 -10.58 7.01 -13.44
CA TYR A 176 -11.52 6.47 -14.43
C TYR A 176 -12.87 7.20 -14.50
N ASN A 177 -13.21 7.98 -13.48
CA ASN A 177 -14.44 8.78 -13.48
C ASN A 177 -14.18 10.24 -13.90
N ALA A 178 -12.91 10.59 -14.16
CA ALA A 178 -12.53 11.86 -14.78
C ALA A 178 -12.83 11.84 -16.31
N PRO A 179 -13.01 13.01 -16.95
CA PRO A 179 -13.25 13.11 -18.39
C PRO A 179 -12.10 12.57 -19.25
N ASP A 180 -10.87 12.71 -18.76
CA ASP A 180 -9.66 12.19 -19.38
C ASP A 180 -9.12 10.98 -18.60
N ASP A 181 -8.54 10.01 -19.32
CA ASP A 181 -7.78 8.93 -18.69
C ASP A 181 -6.30 9.32 -18.62
N PRO A 182 -5.78 9.70 -17.43
CA PRO A 182 -4.37 10.09 -17.27
C PRO A 182 -3.39 8.93 -17.51
N GLN A 183 -3.89 7.71 -17.72
CA GLN A 183 -3.09 6.52 -18.04
C GLN A 183 -3.30 6.02 -19.48
N ILE A 184 -3.93 6.78 -20.37
CA ILE A 184 -4.27 6.31 -21.73
C ILE A 184 -3.04 5.77 -22.50
N ASN A 185 -1.87 6.37 -22.28
CA ASN A 185 -0.60 5.97 -22.90
C ASN A 185 0.31 5.14 -21.96
N SER A 186 -0.20 4.69 -20.82
CA SER A 186 0.60 3.97 -19.83
C SER A 186 0.60 2.47 -20.13
N GLU A 187 1.78 1.89 -20.32
CA GLU A 187 1.97 0.42 -20.35
C GLU A 187 1.68 -0.26 -19.00
N ARG A 188 1.49 0.52 -17.93
CA ARG A 188 1.26 0.04 -16.56
C ARG A 188 -0.11 0.47 -16.04
N ARG A 189 -1.09 0.59 -16.94
CA ARG A 189 -2.47 0.98 -16.65
C ARG A 189 -3.04 0.10 -15.54
N LYS A 190 -3.57 0.75 -14.49
CA LYS A 190 -4.25 0.03 -13.39
C LYS A 190 -5.53 -0.63 -13.90
N PRO A 191 -5.98 -1.76 -13.35
CA PRO A 191 -7.25 -2.35 -13.78
C PRO A 191 -8.42 -1.52 -13.24
N GLN A 192 -9.46 -1.33 -14.05
CA GLN A 192 -10.73 -0.73 -13.61
C GLN A 192 -11.61 -1.80 -12.95
N VAL A 193 -11.34 -2.11 -11.68
CA VAL A 193 -12.12 -3.05 -10.87
C VAL A 193 -13.05 -2.32 -9.89
N PRO A 194 -14.19 -2.91 -9.50
CA PRO A 194 -15.05 -2.32 -8.48
C PRO A 194 -14.33 -2.15 -7.13
N LEU A 195 -14.49 -0.98 -6.50
CA LEU A 195 -14.13 -0.82 -5.09
C LEU A 195 -15.20 -1.52 -4.22
N GLN A 196 -14.77 -2.43 -3.35
CA GLN A 196 -15.62 -3.10 -2.36
C GLN A 196 -15.02 -2.85 -0.98
N PRO A 197 -15.34 -1.71 -0.32
CA PRO A 197 -14.68 -1.29 0.92
C PRO A 197 -15.20 -2.08 2.11
N HIS A 198 -14.84 -3.36 2.18
CA HIS A 198 -15.06 -4.21 3.35
C HIS A 198 -13.72 -4.76 3.84
N VAL A 199 -13.60 -4.89 5.15
CA VAL A 199 -12.47 -5.54 5.81
C VAL A 199 -12.73 -7.04 5.94
N THR A 200 -11.68 -7.82 6.13
CA THR A 200 -11.72 -9.30 6.25
C THR A 200 -10.88 -9.79 7.43
N THR A 201 -10.23 -8.87 8.14
CA THR A 201 -9.40 -9.11 9.32
C THR A 201 -9.25 -7.78 10.09
N ASP A 202 -8.46 -7.75 11.16
CA ASP A 202 -8.22 -6.58 12.02
C ASP A 202 -7.34 -5.47 11.39
N PHE A 203 -7.00 -5.62 10.10
CA PHE A 203 -6.30 -4.61 9.32
C PHE A 203 -6.70 -4.63 7.83
N THR A 204 -6.39 -3.56 7.11
CA THR A 204 -6.55 -3.50 5.65
C THR A 204 -5.50 -2.62 4.97
N LEU A 205 -5.37 -2.79 3.66
CA LEU A 205 -4.52 -1.97 2.79
C LEU A 205 -5.43 -1.27 1.77
N VAL A 206 -5.31 0.05 1.68
CA VAL A 206 -5.97 0.86 0.66
C VAL A 206 -4.90 1.38 -0.29
N ARG A 207 -5.09 1.15 -1.58
CA ARG A 207 -4.26 1.67 -2.67
C ARG A 207 -5.11 2.66 -3.46
N PHE A 208 -4.99 3.93 -3.10
CA PHE A 208 -5.71 5.03 -3.73
C PHE A 208 -4.91 5.53 -4.93
N ILE A 209 -5.44 5.26 -6.13
CA ILE A 209 -4.84 5.72 -7.36
C ILE A 209 -5.40 7.11 -7.68
N SER A 210 -4.68 8.13 -7.23
CA SER A 210 -5.07 9.53 -7.39
C SER A 210 -4.94 9.99 -8.83
N HIS A 211 -5.85 10.86 -9.26
CA HIS A 211 -5.71 11.64 -10.47
C HIS A 211 -4.60 12.70 -10.33
N PRO A 212 -3.83 13.03 -11.39
CA PRO A 212 -2.84 14.12 -11.35
C PRO A 212 -3.43 15.48 -10.96
N GLU A 213 -4.59 15.83 -11.52
CA GLU A 213 -5.33 17.01 -11.08
C GLU A 213 -6.07 16.79 -9.76
N ARG A 214 -5.75 17.61 -8.75
CA ARG A 214 -6.29 17.54 -7.39
C ARG A 214 -7.83 17.52 -7.31
N LYS A 215 -8.52 18.28 -8.17
CA LYS A 215 -9.98 18.45 -8.13
C LYS A 215 -10.74 17.12 -8.26
N TRP A 216 -10.18 16.15 -8.99
CA TRP A 216 -10.81 14.83 -9.19
C TRP A 216 -10.61 13.87 -8.03
N ASN A 217 -9.73 14.19 -7.08
CA ASN A 217 -9.48 13.37 -5.90
C ASN A 217 -10.43 13.69 -4.75
N GLN A 218 -10.88 14.96 -4.63
CA GLN A 218 -11.54 15.50 -3.44
C GLN A 218 -12.73 14.66 -2.97
N THR A 219 -13.70 14.40 -3.85
CA THR A 219 -14.90 13.63 -3.51
C THR A 219 -14.56 12.24 -2.98
N TYR A 220 -13.59 11.56 -3.58
CA TYR A 220 -13.21 10.20 -3.16
C TYR A 220 -12.40 10.19 -1.86
N LEU A 221 -11.57 11.21 -1.64
CA LEU A 221 -10.87 11.37 -0.36
C LEU A 221 -11.87 11.62 0.78
N GLU A 222 -12.90 12.43 0.57
CA GLU A 222 -13.98 12.65 1.55
C GLU A 222 -14.80 11.38 1.85
N GLU A 223 -15.04 10.53 0.86
CA GLU A 223 -15.61 9.20 1.08
C GLU A 223 -14.69 8.33 1.95
N TRP A 224 -13.38 8.35 1.68
CA TRP A 224 -12.40 7.63 2.49
C TRP A 224 -12.31 8.15 3.93
N VAL A 225 -12.42 9.45 4.17
CA VAL A 225 -12.51 10.01 5.53
C VAL A 225 -13.64 9.34 6.31
N LYS A 226 -14.84 9.28 5.73
CA LYS A 226 -16.02 8.65 6.37
C LYS A 226 -15.80 7.16 6.63
N GLN A 227 -15.18 6.45 5.69
CA GLN A 227 -14.91 5.03 5.84
C GLN A 227 -13.84 4.74 6.90
N LEU A 228 -12.78 5.56 6.93
CA LEU A 228 -11.69 5.43 7.90
C LEU A 228 -12.16 5.73 9.31
N ASP A 229 -13.01 6.74 9.51
CA ASP A 229 -13.60 7.03 10.84
C ASP A 229 -14.27 5.78 11.44
N GLN A 230 -15.07 5.08 10.63
CA GLN A 230 -15.76 3.86 11.04
C GLN A 230 -14.78 2.73 11.38
N TRP A 231 -13.78 2.50 10.53
CA TRP A 231 -12.81 1.42 10.71
C TRP A 231 -11.88 1.65 11.89
N LEU A 232 -11.38 2.87 12.07
CA LEU A 232 -10.50 3.21 13.18
C LEU A 232 -11.24 3.09 14.53
N LYS A 233 -12.51 3.51 14.61
CA LYS A 233 -13.36 3.29 15.80
C LYS A 233 -13.61 1.80 16.10
N GLN A 234 -13.54 0.94 15.08
CA GLN A 234 -13.62 -0.51 15.23
C GLN A 234 -12.26 -1.16 15.56
N GLY A 235 -11.19 -0.38 15.69
CA GLY A 235 -9.84 -0.87 15.98
C GLY A 235 -9.11 -1.45 14.77
N ILE A 236 -9.62 -1.25 13.55
CA ILE A 236 -8.99 -1.74 12.32
C ILE A 236 -7.74 -0.92 12.04
N THR A 237 -6.61 -1.60 11.86
CA THR A 237 -5.37 -0.94 11.39
C THR A 237 -5.43 -0.71 9.88
N VAL A 238 -5.20 0.52 9.40
CA VAL A 238 -5.24 0.85 7.97
C VAL A 238 -3.88 1.30 7.46
N TYR A 239 -3.42 0.66 6.39
CA TYR A 239 -2.29 1.13 5.57
C TYR A 239 -2.84 1.78 4.30
N PHE A 240 -2.73 3.10 4.19
CA PHE A 240 -3.23 3.87 3.06
C PHE A 240 -2.05 4.31 2.18
N PHE A 241 -2.07 3.91 0.91
CA PHE A 241 -1.04 4.22 -0.07
C PHE A 241 -1.61 5.08 -1.18
N VAL A 242 -1.01 6.24 -1.38
CA VAL A 242 -1.30 7.10 -2.53
C VAL A 242 -0.36 6.76 -3.68
N HIS A 243 -0.91 6.62 -4.87
CA HIS A 243 -0.15 6.45 -6.11
C HIS A 243 -0.77 7.29 -7.21
N CYS A 244 -0.01 8.22 -7.78
CA CYS A 244 -0.42 8.99 -8.93
C CYS A 244 0.23 8.43 -10.22
N PRO A 245 -0.46 8.40 -11.37
CA PRO A 245 0.18 8.15 -12.67
C PRO A 245 1.37 9.07 -12.95
N ILE A 246 1.31 10.32 -12.47
CA ILE A 246 2.43 11.26 -12.42
C ILE A 246 2.97 11.25 -10.99
N GLU A 247 3.98 10.43 -10.75
CA GLU A 247 4.44 10.08 -9.39
C GLU A 247 4.89 11.29 -8.56
N ASP A 248 5.29 12.39 -9.20
CA ASP A 248 5.61 13.69 -8.58
C ASP A 248 4.51 14.20 -7.63
N HIS A 249 3.25 13.85 -7.90
CA HIS A 249 2.10 14.29 -7.10
C HIS A 249 1.76 13.38 -5.90
N SER A 250 2.26 12.14 -5.83
CA SER A 250 1.84 11.19 -4.78
C SER A 250 2.07 11.72 -3.36
N PRO A 251 3.24 12.29 -3.01
CA PRO A 251 3.49 12.75 -1.64
C PRO A 251 2.60 13.92 -1.24
N HIS A 252 2.36 14.87 -2.15
CA HIS A 252 1.51 16.03 -1.89
C HIS A 252 0.04 15.63 -1.75
N THR A 253 -0.43 14.65 -2.53
CA THR A 253 -1.78 14.11 -2.35
C THR A 253 -1.92 13.35 -1.03
N ALA A 254 -0.89 12.63 -0.58
CA ALA A 254 -0.87 12.05 0.77
C ALA A 254 -0.92 13.14 1.85
N ARG A 255 -0.17 14.23 1.68
CA ARG A 255 -0.20 15.39 2.58
C ARG A 255 -1.59 16.03 2.65
N ASP A 256 -2.19 16.32 1.50
CA ASP A 256 -3.55 16.85 1.40
C ASP A 256 -4.57 15.95 2.11
N PHE A 257 -4.42 14.63 1.97
CA PHE A 257 -5.32 13.69 2.63
C PHE A 257 -5.15 13.66 4.15
N GLN A 258 -3.91 13.73 4.66
CA GLN A 258 -3.66 13.88 6.09
C GLN A 258 -4.35 15.15 6.64
N GLU A 259 -4.19 16.29 5.96
CA GLU A 259 -4.84 17.52 6.39
C GLU A 259 -6.37 17.40 6.39
N LEU A 260 -6.94 16.71 5.40
CA LEU A 260 -8.38 16.48 5.34
C LEU A 260 -8.87 15.61 6.51
N LEU A 261 -8.11 14.57 6.88
CA LEU A 261 -8.41 13.73 8.05
C LEU A 261 -8.37 14.54 9.34
N GLU A 262 -7.32 15.35 9.54
CA GLU A 262 -7.15 16.21 10.72
C GLU A 262 -8.28 17.26 10.81
N LYS A 263 -8.60 17.94 9.70
CA LYS A 263 -9.70 18.92 9.62
C LYS A 263 -11.08 18.29 9.88
N SER A 264 -11.24 17.01 9.55
CA SER A 264 -12.48 16.27 9.78
C SER A 264 -12.57 15.67 11.19
N GLY A 265 -11.57 15.90 12.04
CA GLY A 265 -11.55 15.41 13.43
C GLY A 265 -11.34 13.90 13.56
N ILE A 266 -10.75 13.25 12.55
CA ILE A 266 -10.43 11.83 12.64
C ILE A 266 -9.22 11.65 13.56
N ASP A 267 -9.30 10.68 14.49
CA ASP A 267 -8.21 10.32 15.39
C ASP A 267 -7.11 9.54 14.65
N VAL A 268 -6.34 10.27 13.84
CA VAL A 268 -5.14 9.76 13.18
C VAL A 268 -3.91 10.44 13.79
N PRO A 269 -2.80 9.72 14.02
CA PRO A 269 -1.60 10.39 14.49
C PRO A 269 -1.07 11.34 13.42
N PRO A 270 -0.44 12.46 13.83
CA PRO A 270 0.12 13.40 12.87
C PRO A 270 1.19 12.73 11.99
N LEU A 271 1.41 13.30 10.81
CA LEU A 271 2.57 12.92 10.00
C LEU A 271 3.85 13.50 10.62
N PRO A 272 4.96 12.74 10.63
CA PRO A 272 6.29 13.27 10.96
C PRO A 272 6.66 14.52 10.14
N TRP A 273 6.12 14.63 8.92
CA TRP A 273 6.26 15.82 8.07
C TRP A 273 5.86 17.13 8.77
N ASN A 274 4.84 17.10 9.66
CA ASN A 274 4.39 18.28 10.41
C ASN A 274 5.51 18.92 11.24
N GLU A 275 6.47 18.14 11.72
CA GLU A 275 7.55 18.62 12.59
C GLU A 275 8.66 19.30 11.79
N LEU A 276 8.95 18.79 10.58
CA LEU A 276 9.96 19.36 9.68
C LEU A 276 9.58 20.79 9.24
N GLU A 277 8.31 21.02 8.91
CA GLU A 277 7.83 22.35 8.49
C GLU A 277 7.94 23.38 9.61
N LYS A 278 7.66 22.98 10.86
CA LYS A 278 7.83 23.86 12.02
C LYS A 278 9.30 24.26 12.19
N LEU A 279 10.23 23.33 12.00
CA LEU A 279 11.67 23.61 12.09
C LEU A 279 12.16 24.53 10.97
N ASP A 280 11.66 24.36 9.74
CA ASP A 280 12.04 25.22 8.63
C ASP A 280 11.45 26.64 8.75
N GLN A 281 10.25 26.77 9.30
CA GLN A 281 9.67 28.08 9.64
C GLN A 281 10.49 28.80 10.72
N LEU A 282 10.96 28.08 11.74
CA LEU A 282 11.79 28.67 12.80
C LEU A 282 13.19 29.11 12.34
N LYS A 283 13.73 28.53 11.26
CA LYS A 283 15.02 28.94 10.67
C LYS A 283 14.93 30.22 9.82
N LEU A 284 13.72 30.69 9.52
CA LEU A 284 13.45 31.90 8.75
C LEU A 284 13.27 33.15 9.63
N PHE A 285 13.38 33.00 10.95
CA PHE A 285 13.35 34.07 11.97
C PHE A 285 14.67 34.10 12.75
#